data_AF-A0A167NFT9-F1
#
_entry.id   AF-A0A167NFT9-F1
#
_cell.length_a   1.000
_cell.length_b   1.000
_cell.length_c   1.000
_cell.angle_alpha   90.00
_cell.angle_beta   90.00
_cell.angle_gamma   90.00
#
_symmetry.space_group_name_H-M   'P 1'
#
loop_
_entity.id
_entity.type
_entity.pdbx_description
1 polymer ?
#
loop_
_entity_poly.entity_id
_entity_poly.type
_entity_poly.pdbx_seq_one_letter_code
_entity_poly.pdbx_strand_id
1 'polypeptide(L)'
;MSIDGNWKFAVSVDGTFSAVHDGKPTEDSKPPITTHLLDRGISDIVTLIGTPQVLRVQPDLIYVLLSVQAYSFADDKADTQATWLLKVSPRKLEDRVAIPDSFDPIALSESWACFSRTAGLRHLHIRSLINQASVTALPMDVWHGSIVATYASVTKSLYLCGDEWAGVRILSINTAASDQEAPKCTVERDIILREIPHAAKIFHLTTVGMIMAVRESSSLTLYVDQPGHGTPRTTPLLIVEIRTDEYMTDFTITPDGGMLFMLIHPVELHRPSVLRLVHIPTTTWDVETTTVAAASTWPVVAGSLSCDILRHVDVIQMESYQSGTVCQLLLGQANSLLWFNITCSPYTNSRGESPTIHFELPLENAYGDIPQGLPISQVRTRPSMGNPLGDGSNLWPIPRDLPMLVPTDLPAHWISDENLDIFASSYTGRPWGAACVVRLGFGVSSELILRGAHADGFTTTLLWSTPTPAGYRWITLFVDEEVEKGSPDRYIFRYTDCEDAMVALGLLFENVPSTKIKALHPDRLQQADAVQRDFDTANSNTSEPSARKKAYARLGLLPGLQVRGTFHNGV
;
A
#
# COMPACT_ATOMS: atom_id res chain seq x y z
N MET A 1 2.08 -12.66 -7.09
CA MET A 1 3.30 -11.87 -7.30
C MET A 1 4.13 -12.52 -8.40
N SER A 2 4.70 -11.75 -9.34
CA SER A 2 5.60 -12.25 -10.39
C SER A 2 7.02 -11.68 -10.15
N ILE A 3 8.06 -12.50 -10.29
CA ILE A 3 9.47 -12.06 -10.29
C ILE A 3 10.07 -12.44 -11.65
N ASP A 4 10.54 -11.44 -12.39
CA ASP A 4 11.24 -11.59 -13.66
C ASP A 4 10.53 -12.49 -14.71
N GLY A 5 9.19 -12.51 -14.69
CA GLY A 5 8.33 -13.26 -15.63
C GLY A 5 8.31 -14.78 -15.48
N ASN A 6 9.34 -15.38 -14.88
CA ASN A 6 9.47 -16.84 -14.76
C ASN A 6 8.88 -17.38 -13.46
N TRP A 7 8.88 -16.56 -12.40
CA TRP A 7 8.45 -16.98 -11.07
C TRP A 7 7.11 -16.36 -10.70
N LYS A 8 6.13 -17.18 -10.33
CA LYS A 8 4.82 -16.72 -9.83
C LYS A 8 4.51 -17.31 -8.47
N PHE A 9 4.12 -16.46 -7.53
CA PHE A 9 3.74 -16.83 -6.17
C PHE A 9 2.25 -16.59 -5.95
N ALA A 10 1.59 -17.59 -5.40
CA ALA A 10 0.24 -17.47 -4.87
C ALA A 10 0.20 -18.05 -3.45
N VAL A 11 -0.36 -17.28 -2.53
CA VAL A 11 -0.76 -17.77 -1.21
C VAL A 11 -2.26 -17.97 -1.26
N SER A 12 -2.66 -19.20 -0.99
CA SER A 12 -4.06 -19.62 -0.93
C SER A 12 -4.69 -19.25 0.41
N VAL A 13 -6.02 -19.26 0.46
CA VAL A 13 -6.84 -18.92 1.64
C VAL A 13 -6.60 -19.86 2.82
N ASP A 14 -6.24 -21.11 2.54
CA ASP A 14 -5.76 -22.08 3.52
C ASP A 14 -4.28 -21.85 3.89
N GLY A 15 -3.70 -20.69 3.60
CA GLY A 15 -2.29 -20.41 3.86
C GLY A 15 -1.31 -21.26 3.04
N THR A 16 -1.76 -22.06 2.06
CA THR A 16 -0.82 -22.81 1.21
C THR A 16 -0.06 -21.85 0.31
N PHE A 17 1.26 -21.87 0.42
CA PHE A 17 2.15 -21.13 -0.46
C PHE A 17 2.45 -22.00 -1.68
N SER A 18 2.19 -21.47 -2.86
CA SER A 18 2.52 -22.10 -4.13
C SER A 18 3.46 -21.19 -4.92
N ALA A 19 4.54 -21.79 -5.41
CA ALA A 19 5.46 -21.17 -6.35
C ALA A 19 5.37 -21.91 -7.69
N VAL A 20 5.36 -21.15 -8.77
CA VAL A 20 5.36 -21.65 -10.14
C VAL A 20 6.59 -21.07 -10.82
N HIS A 21 7.43 -21.93 -11.40
CA HIS A 21 8.56 -21.54 -12.23
C HIS A 21 8.33 -22.01 -13.66
N ASP A 22 8.37 -21.11 -14.64
CA ASP A 22 8.13 -21.41 -16.07
C ASP A 22 6.82 -22.18 -16.32
N GLY A 23 5.75 -21.83 -15.58
CA GLY A 23 4.44 -22.48 -15.71
C GLY A 23 4.34 -23.87 -15.09
N LYS A 24 5.40 -24.36 -14.42
CA LYS A 24 5.39 -25.64 -13.69
C LYS A 24 5.29 -25.39 -12.18
N PRO A 25 4.33 -26.02 -11.48
CA PRO A 25 4.27 -25.96 -10.02
C PRO A 25 5.48 -26.68 -9.39
N THR A 26 5.95 -26.18 -8.26
CA THR A 26 6.95 -26.88 -7.42
C THR A 26 6.37 -28.18 -6.86
N GLU A 27 7.01 -29.32 -7.10
CA GLU A 27 6.63 -30.63 -6.54
C GLU A 27 7.33 -30.83 -5.18
N ASP A 28 6.61 -31.38 -4.19
CA ASP A 28 6.96 -31.54 -2.77
C ASP A 28 6.65 -30.36 -1.83
N SER A 29 5.49 -30.44 -1.18
CA SER A 29 5.18 -29.67 0.02
C SER A 29 5.67 -30.42 1.26
N LYS A 30 6.73 -29.92 1.92
CA LYS A 30 6.78 -29.96 3.40
C LYS A 30 5.44 -29.42 3.93
N PRO A 31 4.93 -29.88 5.09
CA PRO A 31 3.57 -29.55 5.54
C PRO A 31 3.32 -28.04 5.42
N PRO A 32 2.21 -27.62 4.80
CA PRO A 32 1.95 -26.23 4.48
C PRO A 32 2.02 -25.33 5.71
N ILE A 33 2.17 -24.03 5.49
CA ILE A 33 2.14 -23.01 6.57
C ILE A 33 0.90 -23.22 7.47
N THR A 34 -0.19 -23.73 6.88
CA THR A 34 -1.40 -24.19 7.55
C THR A 34 -1.20 -25.25 8.61
N THR A 35 -0.36 -26.28 8.39
CA THR A 35 -0.25 -27.41 9.32
C THR A 35 0.30 -26.98 10.66
N HIS A 36 1.20 -25.97 10.68
CA HIS A 36 1.77 -25.46 11.92
C HIS A 36 0.79 -24.55 12.72
N LEU A 37 -0.16 -23.91 12.03
CA LEU A 37 -1.26 -23.15 12.64
C LEU A 37 -2.37 -24.10 13.12
N LEU A 38 -2.67 -25.14 12.34
CA LEU A 38 -3.60 -26.22 12.70
C LEU A 38 -3.10 -27.06 13.89
N ASP A 39 -1.80 -27.32 13.98
CA ASP A 39 -1.16 -27.99 15.14
C ASP A 39 -1.27 -27.16 16.44
N ARG A 40 -1.55 -25.86 16.33
CA ARG A 40 -1.89 -24.98 17.47
C ARG A 40 -3.40 -24.91 17.75
N GLY A 41 -4.21 -25.74 17.09
CA GLY A 41 -5.67 -25.81 17.30
C GLY A 41 -6.46 -24.70 16.60
N ILE A 42 -5.86 -23.96 15.67
CA ILE A 42 -6.49 -22.83 14.99
C ILE A 42 -7.21 -23.33 13.72
N SER A 43 -8.54 -23.20 13.66
CA SER A 43 -9.39 -23.75 12.59
C SER A 43 -9.72 -22.75 11.46
N ASP A 44 -8.97 -21.66 11.33
CA ASP A 44 -9.51 -20.44 10.73
C ASP A 44 -8.71 -19.82 9.56
N ILE A 45 -9.22 -18.70 9.01
CA ILE A 45 -8.69 -18.02 7.81
C ILE A 45 -7.31 -17.43 8.10
N VAL A 46 -6.37 -17.70 7.20
CA VAL A 46 -5.05 -17.08 7.18
C VAL A 46 -5.03 -15.94 6.16
N THR A 47 -4.67 -14.74 6.59
CA THR A 47 -4.49 -13.55 5.74
C THR A 47 -3.03 -13.13 5.73
N LEU A 48 -2.49 -12.70 4.59
CA LEU A 48 -1.19 -12.01 4.56
C LEU A 48 -1.31 -10.65 5.23
N ILE A 49 -0.25 -10.23 5.92
CA ILE A 49 -0.11 -8.90 6.48
C ILE A 49 1.01 -8.19 5.75
N GLY A 50 0.68 -7.03 5.17
CA GLY A 50 1.62 -6.25 4.38
C GLY A 50 1.99 -6.89 3.04
N THR A 51 2.87 -6.21 2.32
CA THR A 51 3.38 -6.67 1.03
C THR A 51 4.55 -7.62 1.26
N PRO A 52 4.50 -8.86 0.74
CA PRO A 52 5.65 -9.77 0.81
C PRO A 52 6.89 -9.10 0.22
N GLN A 53 8.03 -9.26 0.89
CA GLN A 53 9.32 -8.77 0.39
C GLN A 53 10.04 -9.92 -0.30
N VAL A 54 10.60 -9.64 -1.46
CA VAL A 54 11.15 -10.67 -2.31
C VAL A 54 12.51 -10.27 -2.81
N LEU A 55 13.47 -11.18 -2.66
CA LEU A 55 14.85 -11.00 -3.08
C LEU A 55 15.27 -12.19 -3.92
N ARG A 56 15.62 -11.93 -5.18
CA ARG A 56 16.29 -12.90 -6.04
C ARG A 56 17.79 -12.88 -5.75
N VAL A 57 18.33 -14.01 -5.34
CA VAL A 57 19.78 -14.14 -5.02
C VAL A 57 20.51 -14.89 -6.13
N GLN A 58 19.85 -15.85 -6.78
CA GLN A 58 20.37 -16.55 -7.95
C GLN A 58 19.24 -16.78 -8.97
N PRO A 59 19.55 -17.16 -10.22
CA PRO A 59 18.53 -17.42 -11.23
C PRO A 59 17.41 -18.37 -10.75
N ASP A 60 17.82 -19.40 -10.00
CA ASP A 60 16.97 -20.48 -9.49
C ASP A 60 16.79 -20.42 -7.96
N LEU A 61 17.06 -19.28 -7.33
CA LEU A 61 16.93 -19.16 -5.88
C LEU A 61 16.43 -17.78 -5.48
N ILE A 62 15.32 -17.78 -4.76
CA ILE A 62 14.69 -16.58 -4.23
C ILE A 62 14.45 -16.73 -2.73
N TYR A 63 14.47 -15.60 -2.06
CA TYR A 63 14.01 -15.44 -0.70
C TYR A 63 12.72 -14.65 -0.70
N VAL A 64 11.71 -15.16 0.00
CA VAL A 64 10.41 -14.52 0.18
C VAL A 64 10.19 -14.33 1.67
N LEU A 65 10.12 -13.08 2.11
CA LEU A 65 9.78 -12.70 3.46
C LEU A 65 8.31 -12.31 3.51
N LEU A 66 7.52 -13.04 4.30
CA LEU A 66 6.08 -12.87 4.39
C LEU A 66 5.62 -12.82 5.84
N SER A 67 4.66 -11.94 6.13
CA SER A 67 3.92 -11.94 7.39
C SER A 67 2.50 -12.42 7.15
N VAL A 68 1.99 -13.21 8.08
CA VAL A 68 0.63 -13.77 8.08
C VAL A 68 -0.05 -13.52 9.41
N GLN A 69 -1.36 -13.31 9.35
CA GLN A 69 -2.29 -13.25 10.48
C GLN A 69 -3.26 -14.40 10.36
N ALA A 70 -3.45 -15.14 11.44
CA ALA A 70 -4.60 -16.02 11.58
C ALA A 70 -5.73 -15.24 12.29
N TYR A 71 -6.94 -15.34 11.75
CA TYR A 71 -8.15 -14.75 12.34
C TYR A 71 -9.06 -15.86 12.81
N SER A 72 -9.39 -15.92 14.11
CA SER A 72 -10.36 -16.88 14.65
C SER A 72 -11.79 -16.33 14.52
N PHE A 73 -12.68 -17.07 13.86
CA PHE A 73 -14.09 -16.69 13.79
C PHE A 73 -14.85 -16.93 15.10
N ALA A 74 -14.35 -17.82 15.95
CA ALA A 74 -15.04 -18.18 17.19
C ALA A 74 -14.99 -17.05 18.22
N ASP A 75 -13.89 -16.29 18.24
CA ASP A 75 -13.61 -15.28 19.27
C ASP A 75 -13.57 -13.84 18.74
N ASP A 76 -13.84 -13.64 17.44
CA ASP A 76 -13.77 -12.34 16.73
C ASP A 76 -12.45 -11.59 17.02
N LYS A 77 -11.36 -12.37 17.14
CA LYS A 77 -10.02 -11.90 17.52
C LYS A 77 -8.97 -12.44 16.57
N ALA A 78 -8.00 -11.59 16.25
CA ALA A 78 -6.77 -12.04 15.61
C ALA A 78 -5.91 -12.80 16.63
N ASP A 79 -5.87 -14.11 16.51
CA ASP A 79 -5.26 -14.97 17.53
C ASP A 79 -3.75 -15.12 17.40
N THR A 80 -3.16 -14.94 16.21
CA THR A 80 -1.70 -15.05 16.07
C THR A 80 -1.16 -14.39 14.80
N GLN A 81 -0.11 -13.57 14.94
CA GLN A 81 0.72 -13.11 13.83
C GLN A 81 2.01 -13.94 13.75
N ALA A 82 2.48 -14.21 12.54
CA ALA A 82 3.76 -14.87 12.32
C ALA A 82 4.45 -14.33 11.06
N THR A 83 5.78 -14.34 11.08
CA THR A 83 6.59 -13.92 9.93
C THR A 83 7.58 -15.01 9.57
N TRP A 84 7.74 -15.26 8.27
CA TRP A 84 8.55 -16.33 7.73
C TRP A 84 9.46 -15.81 6.63
N LEU A 85 10.73 -16.22 6.69
CA LEU A 85 11.65 -16.18 5.56
C LEU A 85 11.60 -17.54 4.86
N LEU A 86 11.09 -17.56 3.63
CA LEU A 86 11.05 -18.72 2.78
C LEU A 86 12.21 -18.68 1.78
N LYS A 87 12.90 -19.80 1.62
CA LYS A 87 13.90 -20.00 0.57
C LYS A 87 13.33 -20.94 -0.48
N VAL A 88 13.10 -20.44 -1.68
CA VAL A 88 12.36 -21.16 -2.73
C VAL A 88 13.26 -21.38 -3.95
N SER A 89 13.27 -22.61 -4.47
CA SER A 89 13.90 -23.00 -5.74
C SER A 89 12.83 -23.51 -6.73
N PRO A 90 13.11 -23.55 -8.06
CA PRO A 90 12.10 -23.82 -9.08
C PRO A 90 11.30 -25.10 -8.88
N ARG A 91 11.84 -26.03 -8.09
CA ARG A 91 11.23 -27.34 -7.86
C ARG A 91 10.68 -27.51 -6.46
N LYS A 92 11.15 -26.76 -5.45
CA LYS A 92 10.74 -26.99 -4.06
C LYS A 92 10.97 -25.79 -3.14
N LEU A 93 10.27 -25.80 -2.01
CA LEU A 93 10.63 -24.97 -0.85
C LEU A 93 11.88 -25.58 -0.19
N GLU A 94 13.03 -24.93 -0.36
CA GLU A 94 14.31 -25.37 0.20
C GLU A 94 14.27 -25.29 1.73
N ASP A 95 13.89 -24.13 2.25
CA ASP A 95 13.95 -23.83 3.67
C ASP A 95 12.84 -22.86 4.12
N ARG A 96 12.48 -22.92 5.40
CA ARG A 96 11.59 -21.96 6.06
C ARG A 96 12.15 -21.61 7.42
N VAL A 97 12.23 -20.32 7.70
CA VAL A 97 12.76 -19.79 8.96
C VAL A 97 11.71 -18.85 9.56
N ALA A 98 11.30 -19.11 10.80
CA ALA A 98 10.44 -18.20 11.53
C ALA A 98 11.24 -16.96 11.97
N ILE A 99 10.66 -15.78 11.81
CA ILE A 99 11.24 -14.52 12.28
C ILE A 99 10.44 -14.08 13.52
N PRO A 100 10.96 -14.29 14.74
CA PRO A 100 10.23 -13.99 15.97
C PRO A 100 10.00 -12.48 16.15
N ASP A 101 8.80 -12.10 16.60
CA ASP A 101 8.45 -10.74 17.04
C ASP A 101 8.73 -9.62 16.04
N SER A 102 8.87 -9.92 14.74
CA SER A 102 9.07 -8.93 13.68
C SER A 102 7.98 -9.12 12.63
N PHE A 103 7.25 -8.06 12.29
CA PHE A 103 6.07 -8.12 11.42
C PHE A 103 6.06 -6.96 10.42
N ASP A 104 5.27 -7.09 9.37
CA ASP A 104 5.12 -6.11 8.29
C ASP A 104 6.48 -5.74 7.65
N PRO A 105 7.08 -6.67 6.89
CA PRO A 105 8.36 -6.46 6.24
C PRO A 105 8.25 -5.37 5.18
N ILE A 106 9.17 -4.40 5.22
CA ILE A 106 9.18 -3.24 4.31
C ILE A 106 10.37 -3.21 3.36
N ALA A 107 11.47 -3.92 3.69
CA ALA A 107 12.59 -4.11 2.79
C ALA A 107 13.35 -5.39 3.12
N LEU A 108 13.99 -5.98 2.10
CA LEU A 108 14.76 -7.21 2.20
C LEU A 108 16.08 -7.09 1.42
N SER A 109 17.17 -7.55 2.02
CA SER A 109 18.49 -7.74 1.40
C SER A 109 19.03 -9.13 1.74
N GLU A 110 20.20 -9.49 1.19
CA GLU A 110 20.79 -10.82 1.41
C GLU A 110 21.07 -11.12 2.88
N SER A 111 21.39 -10.10 3.67
CA SER A 111 21.81 -10.25 5.07
C SER A 111 20.87 -9.61 6.09
N TRP A 112 19.99 -8.71 5.63
CA TRP A 112 19.16 -7.88 6.50
C TRP A 112 17.72 -7.81 6.01
N ALA A 113 16.80 -7.75 6.96
CA ALA A 113 15.41 -7.38 6.71
C ALA A 113 15.02 -6.20 7.60
N CYS A 114 14.22 -5.29 7.04
CA CYS A 114 13.64 -4.17 7.76
C CYS A 114 12.13 -4.40 7.93
N PHE A 115 11.64 -4.12 9.13
CA PHE A 115 10.27 -4.34 9.56
C PHE A 115 9.70 -3.06 10.16
N SER A 116 8.39 -2.85 9.97
CA SER A 116 7.70 -1.69 10.55
C SER A 116 7.08 -1.97 11.92
N ARG A 117 7.01 -3.24 12.36
CA ARG A 117 6.42 -3.62 13.65
C ARG A 117 7.24 -4.65 14.39
N THR A 118 7.41 -4.46 15.70
CA THR A 118 7.98 -5.47 16.61
C THR A 118 7.05 -5.72 17.79
N ALA A 119 6.93 -6.98 18.23
CA ALA A 119 6.07 -7.36 19.36
C ALA A 119 4.64 -6.74 19.31
N GLY A 120 4.06 -6.66 18.11
CA GLY A 120 2.74 -6.07 17.86
C GLY A 120 2.69 -4.54 17.78
N LEU A 121 3.73 -3.82 18.23
CA LEU A 121 3.81 -2.35 18.22
C LEU A 121 4.50 -1.81 16.95
N ARG A 122 4.12 -0.60 16.52
CA ARG A 122 4.83 0.12 15.45
C ARG A 122 6.19 0.57 15.96
N HIS A 123 7.23 -0.06 15.43
CA HIS A 123 8.61 0.22 15.78
C HIS A 123 9.51 -0.27 14.66
N LEU A 124 10.04 0.69 13.91
CA LEU A 124 10.95 0.43 12.79
C LEU A 124 12.25 -0.18 13.30
N HIS A 125 12.61 -1.33 12.76
CA HIS A 125 13.84 -2.02 13.15
C HIS A 125 14.41 -2.84 12.00
N ILE A 126 15.69 -3.17 12.12
CA ILE A 126 16.40 -4.09 11.23
C ILE A 126 16.75 -5.35 12.03
N ARG A 127 16.69 -6.49 11.36
CA ARG A 127 17.18 -7.76 11.86
C ARG A 127 18.15 -8.41 10.88
N SER A 128 19.19 -9.06 11.42
CA SER A 128 20.06 -9.94 10.62
C SER A 128 19.33 -11.23 10.27
N LEU A 129 19.38 -11.61 9.00
CA LEU A 129 18.91 -12.91 8.54
C LEU A 129 19.96 -14.02 8.76
N ILE A 130 21.21 -13.65 9.06
CA ILE A 130 22.32 -14.60 9.29
C ILE A 130 22.23 -15.15 10.71
N ASN A 131 22.17 -14.27 11.72
CA ASN A 131 22.21 -14.67 13.13
C ASN A 131 20.85 -14.71 13.83
N GLN A 132 19.79 -14.14 13.23
CA GLN A 132 18.39 -14.05 13.73
C GLN A 132 18.18 -13.44 15.13
N ALA A 133 19.23 -13.29 15.93
CA ALA A 133 19.19 -12.78 17.30
C ALA A 133 19.33 -11.26 17.36
N SER A 134 20.01 -10.66 16.38
CA SER A 134 20.26 -9.22 16.40
C SER A 134 19.06 -8.41 15.89
N VAL A 135 18.51 -7.57 16.75
CA VAL A 135 17.49 -6.56 16.41
C VAL A 135 18.05 -5.20 16.75
N THR A 136 18.03 -4.28 15.78
CA THR A 136 18.45 -2.89 15.98
C THR A 136 17.30 -1.98 15.61
N ALA A 137 16.84 -1.19 16.58
CA ALA A 137 15.91 -0.10 16.36
C ALA A 137 16.51 0.91 15.36
N LEU A 138 15.69 1.38 14.42
CA LEU A 138 16.11 2.47 13.55
C LEU A 138 16.16 3.78 14.35
N PRO A 139 17.14 4.67 14.12
CA PRO A 139 17.25 5.96 14.78
C PRO A 139 16.20 6.94 14.21
N MET A 140 14.94 6.69 14.50
CA MET A 140 13.78 7.43 14.00
C MET A 140 12.74 7.61 15.10
N ASP A 141 12.01 8.71 15.02
CA ASP A 141 10.83 8.93 15.85
C ASP A 141 9.75 7.89 15.53
N VAL A 142 8.78 7.75 16.43
CA VAL A 142 7.65 6.84 16.22
C VAL A 142 6.92 7.24 14.93
N TRP A 143 6.66 6.25 14.07
CA TRP A 143 5.97 6.43 12.80
C TRP A 143 4.64 5.68 12.81
N HIS A 144 3.54 6.36 12.51
CA HIS A 144 2.19 5.81 12.40
C HIS A 144 1.72 5.71 10.93
N GLY A 145 2.32 6.48 10.05
CA GLY A 145 2.02 6.60 8.63
C GLY A 145 2.53 5.45 7.76
N SER A 146 2.39 5.61 6.45
CA SER A 146 2.93 4.67 5.47
C SER A 146 4.43 4.89 5.26
N ILE A 147 5.18 3.80 5.15
CA ILE A 147 6.62 3.81 4.89
C ILE A 147 6.92 2.87 3.74
N VAL A 148 7.77 3.33 2.84
CA VAL A 148 8.44 2.49 1.83
C VAL A 148 9.93 2.50 2.07
N ALA A 149 10.53 1.34 1.86
CA ALA A 149 11.93 1.11 2.12
C ALA A 149 12.55 0.27 1.01
N THR A 150 13.83 0.48 0.73
CA THR A 150 14.60 -0.43 -0.14
C THR A 150 16.07 -0.42 0.21
N TYR A 151 16.74 -1.54 -0.04
CA TYR A 151 18.18 -1.67 0.14
C TYR A 151 18.92 -1.36 -1.16
N ALA A 152 19.90 -0.45 -1.10
CA ALA A 152 20.86 -0.27 -2.17
C ALA A 152 21.98 -1.29 -2.03
N SER A 153 21.99 -2.34 -2.86
CA SER A 153 22.95 -3.44 -2.76
C SER A 153 24.41 -2.99 -2.84
N VAL A 154 24.70 -1.95 -3.62
CA VAL A 154 26.07 -1.44 -3.84
C VAL A 154 26.62 -0.75 -2.59
N THR A 155 25.83 0.13 -1.96
CA THR A 155 26.27 0.90 -0.79
C THR A 155 25.95 0.20 0.53
N LYS A 156 25.13 -0.86 0.50
CA LYS A 156 24.54 -1.51 1.69
C LYS A 156 23.74 -0.54 2.56
N SER A 157 23.26 0.56 1.97
CA SER A 157 22.43 1.54 2.66
C SER A 157 20.94 1.18 2.52
N LEU A 158 20.17 1.50 3.55
CA LEU A 158 18.71 1.40 3.56
C LEU A 158 18.12 2.79 3.28
N TYR A 159 17.31 2.90 2.23
CA TYR A 159 16.57 4.11 1.88
C TYR A 159 15.18 4.01 2.47
N LEU A 160 14.76 5.01 3.23
CA LEU A 160 13.47 5.08 3.89
C LEU A 160 12.76 6.36 3.51
N CYS A 161 11.53 6.23 3.01
CA CYS A 161 10.66 7.34 2.69
C CYS A 161 9.28 7.06 3.28
N GLY A 162 8.62 8.08 3.83
CA GLY A 162 7.26 7.91 4.31
C GLY A 162 6.53 9.24 4.40
N ASP A 163 5.24 9.16 4.74
CA ASP A 163 4.26 10.24 4.71
C ASP A 163 4.14 11.11 5.98
N GLU A 164 5.13 11.13 6.86
CA GLU A 164 5.16 12.02 8.05
C GLU A 164 6.29 13.04 8.01
N TRP A 165 7.24 12.91 7.07
CA TRP A 165 8.37 13.81 6.94
C TRP A 165 8.73 14.05 5.47
N ALA A 166 9.07 15.29 5.16
CA ALA A 166 9.46 15.74 3.82
C ALA A 166 10.90 15.34 3.49
N GLY A 167 11.20 14.04 3.53
CA GLY A 167 12.54 13.55 3.22
C GLY A 167 12.64 12.06 2.96
N VAL A 168 13.79 11.67 2.38
CA VAL A 168 14.24 10.29 2.28
C VAL A 168 15.48 10.13 3.15
N ARG A 169 15.39 9.25 4.15
CA ARG A 169 16.47 8.98 5.09
C ARG A 169 17.31 7.82 4.57
N ILE A 170 18.61 8.03 4.49
CA ILE A 170 19.58 7.02 4.05
C ILE A 170 20.35 6.57 5.29
N LEU A 171 20.24 5.28 5.58
CA LEU A 171 20.85 4.67 6.75
C LEU A 171 21.96 3.71 6.33
N SER A 172 23.16 3.90 6.88
CA SER A 172 24.23 2.92 6.75
C SER A 172 24.07 1.83 7.80
N ILE A 173 24.29 0.57 7.40
CA ILE A 173 24.21 -0.59 8.27
C ILE A 173 25.60 -1.20 8.37
N ASN A 174 26.24 -0.97 9.50
CA ASN A 174 27.55 -1.53 9.78
C ASN A 174 27.38 -2.86 10.51
N THR A 175 27.85 -3.94 9.89
CA THR A 175 28.08 -5.22 10.56
C THR A 175 29.06 -5.01 11.70
N ALA A 176 28.68 -5.38 12.92
CA ALA A 176 29.61 -5.41 14.03
C ALA A 176 30.74 -6.42 13.73
N ALA A 177 31.91 -6.22 14.34
CA ALA A 177 33.08 -7.09 14.14
C ALA A 177 32.90 -8.51 14.72
N SER A 178 31.81 -8.74 15.47
CA SER A 178 31.45 -10.01 16.10
C SER A 178 30.03 -10.40 15.71
N ASP A 179 29.81 -11.69 15.41
CA ASP A 179 28.51 -12.26 15.02
C ASP A 179 27.44 -12.17 16.12
N GLN A 180 27.81 -11.80 17.35
CA GLN A 180 26.90 -11.63 18.50
C GLN A 180 26.44 -10.19 18.74
N GLU A 181 27.07 -9.19 18.14
CA GLU A 181 26.69 -7.79 18.33
C GLU A 181 25.60 -7.38 17.34
N ALA A 182 24.61 -6.61 17.83
CA ALA A 182 23.57 -6.08 16.97
C ALA A 182 24.17 -5.09 15.95
N PRO A 183 23.66 -5.06 14.69
CA PRO A 183 24.18 -4.13 13.69
C PRO A 183 24.05 -2.69 14.21
N LYS A 184 25.03 -1.84 13.91
CA LYS A 184 24.88 -0.41 14.19
C LYS A 184 24.27 0.24 12.95
N CYS A 185 23.11 0.85 13.16
CA CYS A 185 22.45 1.65 12.14
C CYS A 185 22.69 3.12 12.43
N THR A 186 23.26 3.84 11.46
CA THR A 186 23.55 5.27 11.59
C THR A 186 22.95 6.02 10.42
N VAL A 187 22.39 7.20 10.69
CA VAL A 187 21.96 8.12 9.63
C VAL A 187 23.20 8.54 8.85
N GLU A 188 23.25 8.16 7.57
CA GLU A 188 24.29 8.56 6.65
C GLU A 188 24.02 9.99 6.17
N ARG A 189 22.79 10.23 5.72
CA ARG A 189 22.29 11.53 5.25
C ARG A 189 20.77 11.49 5.02
N ASP A 190 20.20 12.67 4.84
CA ASP A 190 18.80 12.88 4.48
C ASP A 190 18.73 13.62 3.12
N ILE A 191 17.85 13.15 2.22
CA ILE A 191 17.45 13.88 1.01
C ILE A 191 16.18 14.66 1.37
N ILE A 192 16.23 15.98 1.30
CA ILE A 192 15.07 16.83 1.59
C ILE A 192 14.17 16.90 0.36
N LEU A 193 12.90 16.57 0.55
CA LEU A 193 11.85 16.64 -0.47
C LEU A 193 11.17 18.01 -0.43
N ARG A 194 10.44 18.35 -1.49
CA ARG A 194 9.68 19.62 -1.57
C ARG A 194 8.55 19.68 -0.54
N GLU A 195 7.92 18.53 -0.27
CA GLU A 195 6.82 18.38 0.68
C GLU A 195 6.79 16.97 1.26
N ILE A 196 5.92 16.77 2.26
CA ILE A 196 5.67 15.45 2.85
C ILE A 196 5.00 14.58 1.79
N PRO A 197 5.55 13.41 1.45
CA PRO A 197 5.03 12.57 0.39
C PRO A 197 3.71 11.92 0.80
N HIS A 198 2.76 11.76 -0.11
CA HIS A 198 1.53 10.99 0.11
C HIS A 198 1.72 9.51 -0.18
N ALA A 199 2.54 9.20 -1.19
CA ALA A 199 2.98 7.86 -1.53
C ALA A 199 4.37 7.95 -2.14
N ALA A 200 5.16 6.87 -2.06
CA ALA A 200 6.44 6.81 -2.72
C ALA A 200 6.76 5.39 -3.18
N LYS A 201 7.63 5.28 -4.19
CA LYS A 201 8.35 4.04 -4.51
C LYS A 201 9.80 4.38 -4.77
N ILE A 202 10.69 3.50 -4.33
CA ILE A 202 12.12 3.65 -4.52
C ILE A 202 12.61 2.50 -5.40
N PHE A 203 13.20 2.86 -6.53
CA PHE A 203 13.69 1.93 -7.54
C PHE A 203 15.22 1.96 -7.55
N HIS A 204 15.84 0.78 -7.55
CA HIS A 204 17.26 0.64 -7.80
C HIS A 204 17.48 0.27 -9.26
N LEU A 205 18.05 1.19 -10.03
CA LEU A 205 18.31 1.02 -11.46
C LEU A 205 19.82 0.92 -11.70
N THR A 206 20.29 -0.19 -12.27
CA THR A 206 21.73 -0.47 -12.41
C THR A 206 22.50 0.58 -13.22
N THR A 207 21.86 1.20 -14.20
CA THR A 207 22.48 2.20 -15.09
C THR A 207 22.51 3.61 -14.51
N VAL A 208 21.75 3.86 -13.45
CA VAL A 208 21.39 5.19 -13.00
C VAL A 208 21.74 5.41 -11.53
N GLY A 209 21.51 4.41 -10.68
CA GLY A 209 21.46 4.55 -9.22
C GLY A 209 20.04 4.41 -8.68
N MET A 210 19.75 5.17 -7.62
CA MET A 210 18.46 5.12 -6.92
C MET A 210 17.51 6.19 -7.47
N ILE A 211 16.29 5.80 -7.84
CA ILE A 211 15.22 6.72 -8.18
C ILE A 211 14.17 6.68 -7.09
N MET A 212 13.86 7.84 -6.53
CA MET A 212 12.77 8.03 -5.58
C MET A 212 11.64 8.73 -6.31
N ALA A 213 10.55 8.01 -6.54
CA ALA A 213 9.35 8.53 -7.15
C ALA A 213 8.33 8.84 -6.05
N VAL A 214 7.94 10.09 -5.94
CA VAL A 214 7.20 10.64 -4.80
C VAL A 214 5.91 11.28 -5.29
N ARG A 215 4.77 10.76 -4.83
CA ARG A 215 3.46 11.38 -5.02
C ARG A 215 3.32 12.54 -4.04
N GLU A 216 3.38 13.75 -4.58
CA GLU A 216 3.11 15.03 -3.94
C GLU A 216 1.60 15.35 -4.10
N SER A 217 1.12 16.53 -3.69
CA SER A 217 -0.30 16.89 -3.64
C SER A 217 -0.93 16.95 -5.04
N SER A 218 -0.24 17.57 -6.00
CA SER A 218 -0.70 17.75 -7.38
C SER A 218 0.22 17.12 -8.43
N SER A 219 1.26 16.39 -8.03
CA SER A 219 2.25 15.83 -8.95
C SER A 219 2.86 14.52 -8.47
N LEU A 220 3.48 13.80 -9.41
CA LEU A 220 4.46 12.76 -9.14
C LEU A 220 5.85 13.31 -9.48
N THR A 221 6.73 13.33 -8.50
CA THR A 221 8.05 13.94 -8.59
C THR A 221 9.13 12.87 -8.48
N LEU A 222 10.08 12.86 -9.42
CA LEU A 222 11.21 11.93 -9.43
C LEU A 222 12.47 12.63 -8.91
N TYR A 223 13.11 12.02 -7.93
CA TYR A 223 14.43 12.38 -7.42
C TYR A 223 15.41 11.26 -7.77
N VAL A 224 16.67 11.61 -7.99
CA VAL A 224 17.73 10.64 -8.31
C VAL A 224 18.88 10.81 -7.34
N ASP A 225 19.37 9.68 -6.86
CA ASP A 225 20.57 9.61 -6.05
C ASP A 225 21.57 8.63 -6.69
N GLN A 226 22.69 9.18 -7.13
CA GLN A 226 23.74 8.43 -7.83
C GLN A 226 24.90 8.16 -6.87
N PRO A 227 25.30 6.89 -6.66
CA PRO A 227 26.43 6.55 -5.81
C PRO A 227 27.72 7.24 -6.29
N GLY A 228 28.41 7.96 -5.40
CA GLY A 228 29.73 8.55 -5.68
C GLY A 228 29.73 9.95 -6.30
N HIS A 229 28.57 10.48 -6.71
CA HIS A 229 28.42 11.94 -6.88
C HIS A 229 28.28 12.58 -5.49
N GLY A 230 28.71 13.84 -5.34
CA GLY A 230 28.79 14.56 -4.07
C GLY A 230 27.44 14.77 -3.36
N THR A 231 27.16 15.99 -2.88
CA THR A 231 25.92 16.27 -2.15
C THR A 231 24.68 15.77 -2.89
N PRO A 232 23.74 15.06 -2.23
CA PRO A 232 22.51 14.56 -2.86
C PRO A 232 21.79 15.64 -3.65
N ARG A 233 21.21 15.26 -4.78
CA ARG A 233 20.30 16.13 -5.51
C ARG A 233 19.02 16.28 -4.71
N THR A 234 18.85 17.42 -4.06
CA THR A 234 17.56 17.88 -3.51
C THR A 234 16.66 18.45 -4.62
N THR A 235 17.24 18.74 -5.79
CA THR A 235 16.51 19.20 -6.97
C THR A 235 15.81 18.02 -7.67
N PRO A 236 14.51 18.11 -7.93
CA PRO A 236 13.79 17.09 -8.71
C PRO A 236 14.36 16.92 -10.12
N LEU A 237 14.43 15.68 -10.59
CA LEU A 237 14.73 15.34 -11.98
C LEU A 237 13.54 15.66 -12.88
N LEU A 238 12.36 15.14 -12.52
CA LEU A 238 11.15 15.19 -13.34
C LEU A 238 9.95 15.49 -12.44
N ILE A 239 9.07 16.39 -12.88
CA ILE A 239 7.76 16.60 -12.27
C ILE A 239 6.69 16.25 -13.31
N VAL A 240 5.79 15.35 -12.94
CA VAL A 240 4.62 14.97 -13.72
C VAL A 240 3.38 15.49 -13.01
N GLU A 241 2.68 16.44 -13.62
CA GLU A 241 1.43 16.96 -13.07
C GLU A 241 0.31 15.92 -13.16
N ILE A 242 -0.50 15.83 -12.10
CA ILE A 242 -1.72 15.03 -12.04
C ILE A 242 -2.88 16.02 -12.00
N ARG A 243 -3.85 15.85 -12.90
CA ARG A 243 -4.98 16.78 -13.01
C ARG A 243 -5.85 16.68 -11.76
N THR A 244 -6.50 17.78 -11.38
CA THR A 244 -7.39 17.83 -10.21
C THR A 244 -8.65 16.98 -10.36
N ASP A 245 -9.02 16.63 -11.61
CA ASP A 245 -10.13 15.75 -11.94
C ASP A 245 -9.72 14.27 -12.12
N GLU A 246 -8.49 13.94 -11.71
CA GLU A 246 -7.87 12.62 -11.80
C GLU A 246 -7.26 12.23 -10.45
N TYR A 247 -7.23 10.92 -10.19
CA TYR A 247 -6.46 10.35 -9.09
C TYR A 247 -5.56 9.23 -9.59
N MET A 248 -4.43 9.03 -8.92
CA MET A 248 -3.45 7.99 -9.24
C MET A 248 -3.46 6.90 -8.17
N THR A 249 -3.56 5.63 -8.57
CA THR A 249 -3.52 4.51 -7.62
C THR A 249 -2.12 3.92 -7.47
N ASP A 250 -1.39 3.79 -8.58
CA ASP A 250 -0.04 3.23 -8.57
C ASP A 250 0.81 3.61 -9.78
N PHE A 251 2.12 3.41 -9.70
CA PHE A 251 3.07 3.68 -10.78
C PHE A 251 4.30 2.76 -10.77
N THR A 252 5.01 2.64 -11.89
CA THR A 252 6.26 1.86 -12.02
C THR A 252 7.19 2.45 -13.07
N ILE A 253 8.50 2.16 -12.97
CA ILE A 253 9.53 2.67 -13.89
C ILE A 253 10.22 1.48 -14.59
N THR A 254 10.61 1.65 -15.85
CA THR A 254 11.41 0.64 -16.57
C THR A 254 12.80 0.47 -15.97
N PRO A 255 13.40 -0.73 -16.03
CA PRO A 255 14.73 -1.00 -15.47
C PRO A 255 15.86 -0.10 -16.00
N ASP A 256 15.72 0.44 -17.20
CA ASP A 256 16.67 1.40 -17.80
C ASP A 256 16.41 2.87 -17.40
N GLY A 257 15.30 3.13 -16.71
CA GLY A 257 14.90 4.46 -16.26
C GLY A 257 14.31 5.35 -17.35
N GLY A 258 14.08 4.83 -18.57
CA GLY A 258 13.61 5.64 -19.70
C GLY A 258 12.11 5.91 -19.70
N MET A 259 11.31 5.12 -18.98
CA MET A 259 9.85 5.17 -19.04
C MET A 259 9.22 5.03 -17.65
N LEU A 260 8.21 5.87 -17.38
CA LEU A 260 7.35 5.83 -16.20
C LEU A 260 5.92 5.50 -16.62
N PHE A 261 5.35 4.47 -16.03
CA PHE A 261 3.95 4.07 -16.20
C PHE A 261 3.14 4.44 -14.95
N MET A 262 1.97 5.02 -15.14
CA MET A 262 1.07 5.48 -14.07
C MET A 262 -0.35 4.96 -14.32
N LEU A 263 -1.01 4.45 -13.28
CA LEU A 263 -2.43 4.11 -13.29
C LEU A 263 -3.24 5.34 -12.89
N ILE A 264 -3.97 5.92 -13.85
CA ILE A 264 -4.75 7.13 -13.67
C ILE A 264 -6.23 6.83 -13.82
N HIS A 265 -7.03 7.38 -12.92
CA HIS A 265 -8.46 7.21 -12.88
C HIS A 265 -9.14 8.58 -12.82
N PRO A 266 -10.24 8.78 -13.55
CA PRO A 266 -11.01 10.00 -13.43
C PRO A 266 -11.87 9.97 -12.16
N VAL A 267 -11.99 11.12 -11.50
CA VAL A 267 -12.90 11.27 -10.34
C VAL A 267 -14.36 11.10 -10.80
N GLU A 268 -14.70 11.71 -11.94
CA GLU A 268 -16.00 11.60 -12.59
C GLU A 268 -16.08 10.44 -13.59
N LEU A 269 -17.24 9.78 -13.67
CA LEU A 269 -17.43 8.56 -14.46
C LEU A 269 -17.58 8.79 -15.99
N HIS A 270 -17.30 10.00 -16.47
CA HIS A 270 -17.46 10.36 -17.88
C HIS A 270 -16.22 10.05 -18.74
N ARG A 271 -15.12 9.63 -18.10
CA ARG A 271 -13.88 9.20 -18.77
C ARG A 271 -13.50 7.79 -18.28
N PRO A 272 -12.78 6.99 -19.08
CA PRO A 272 -12.25 5.73 -18.60
C PRO A 272 -10.93 5.93 -17.84
N SER A 273 -10.60 4.99 -16.95
CA SER A 273 -9.27 4.85 -16.38
C SER A 273 -8.25 4.50 -17.46
N VAL A 274 -7.01 4.97 -17.29
CA VAL A 274 -5.93 4.80 -18.28
C VAL A 274 -4.61 4.40 -17.64
N LEU A 275 -3.86 3.56 -18.35
CA LEU A 275 -2.44 3.39 -18.15
C LEU A 275 -1.72 4.50 -18.93
N ARG A 276 -1.11 5.44 -18.20
CA ARG A 276 -0.39 6.60 -18.76
C ARG A 276 1.11 6.33 -18.77
N LEU A 277 1.77 6.61 -19.89
CA LEU A 277 3.21 6.56 -20.07
C LEU A 277 3.78 7.97 -20.09
N VAL A 278 4.93 8.14 -19.44
CA VAL A 278 5.75 9.34 -19.44
C VAL A 278 7.17 8.95 -19.81
N HIS A 279 7.73 9.60 -20.83
CA HIS A 279 9.13 9.41 -21.19
C HIS A 279 10.02 10.20 -20.22
N ILE A 280 11.01 9.54 -19.63
CA ILE A 280 12.00 10.16 -18.76
C ILE A 280 13.23 10.51 -19.63
N PRO A 281 13.62 11.78 -19.75
CA PRO A 281 14.77 12.15 -20.57
C PRO A 281 16.05 11.47 -20.10
N THR A 282 16.72 10.72 -20.97
CA THR A 282 18.01 10.05 -20.66
C THR A 282 19.21 10.97 -20.70
N THR A 283 19.05 12.20 -21.21
CA THR A 283 20.12 13.21 -21.30
C THR A 283 20.27 14.07 -20.05
N THR A 284 19.37 13.94 -19.05
CA THR A 284 19.29 14.83 -17.88
C THR A 284 19.89 14.25 -16.61
N TRP A 285 20.42 13.02 -16.66
CA TRP A 285 20.98 12.34 -15.49
C TRP A 285 22.29 12.98 -15.06
N ASP A 286 23.01 13.63 -15.98
CA ASP A 286 24.30 14.27 -15.71
C ASP A 286 24.21 15.79 -15.47
N VAL A 287 23.05 16.42 -15.64
CA VAL A 287 22.90 17.89 -15.53
C VAL A 287 22.41 18.26 -14.13
N GLU A 288 23.26 18.93 -13.35
CA GLU A 288 23.06 19.20 -11.91
C GLU A 288 21.93 20.18 -11.57
N THR A 289 21.32 20.89 -12.53
CA THR A 289 20.58 22.13 -12.21
C THR A 289 19.19 22.30 -12.82
N THR A 290 18.70 21.41 -13.69
CA THR A 290 17.43 21.68 -14.40
C THR A 290 16.38 20.61 -14.11
N THR A 291 15.37 20.95 -13.31
CA THR A 291 14.14 20.16 -13.23
C THR A 291 13.43 20.22 -14.57
N VAL A 292 13.06 19.06 -15.11
CA VAL A 292 12.30 18.97 -16.34
C VAL A 292 10.83 18.76 -16.01
N ALA A 293 9.95 19.60 -16.55
CA ALA A 293 8.54 19.30 -16.58
C ALA A 293 8.30 18.23 -17.65
N ALA A 294 7.47 17.22 -17.38
CA ALA A 294 7.16 16.20 -18.36
C ALA A 294 6.54 16.83 -19.62
N ALA A 295 7.27 16.78 -20.75
CA ALA A 295 6.86 17.45 -21.98
C ALA A 295 5.59 16.85 -22.62
N SER A 296 5.33 15.57 -22.37
CA SER A 296 4.12 14.88 -22.84
C SER A 296 3.84 13.60 -22.06
N THR A 297 2.57 13.36 -21.75
CA THR A 297 2.07 12.09 -21.19
C THR A 297 1.13 11.43 -22.18
N TRP A 298 1.17 10.10 -22.29
CA TRP A 298 0.39 9.37 -23.31
C TRP A 298 -0.45 8.24 -22.69
N PRO A 299 -1.75 8.11 -23.00
CA PRO A 299 -2.51 6.92 -22.65
C PRO A 299 -2.08 5.73 -23.53
N VAL A 300 -1.47 4.72 -22.91
CA VAL A 300 -1.03 3.47 -23.58
C VAL A 300 -2.17 2.47 -23.66
N VAL A 301 -3.02 2.44 -22.63
CA VAL A 301 -4.19 1.58 -22.56
C VAL A 301 -5.31 2.32 -21.83
N ALA A 302 -6.55 2.16 -22.29
CA ALA A 302 -7.73 2.72 -21.63
C ALA A 302 -8.74 1.62 -21.27
N GLY A 303 -9.50 1.80 -20.18
CA GLY A 303 -10.71 1.03 -19.94
C GLY A 303 -11.84 1.44 -20.91
N SER A 304 -12.90 0.63 -20.99
CA SER A 304 -14.11 1.02 -21.72
C SER A 304 -15.00 1.92 -20.84
N LEU A 305 -15.53 3.02 -21.38
CA LEU A 305 -16.54 3.85 -20.69
C LEU A 305 -17.73 3.02 -20.19
N SER A 306 -18.13 2.02 -20.97
CA SER A 306 -19.29 1.17 -20.65
C SER A 306 -18.99 0.12 -19.57
N CYS A 307 -17.71 -0.18 -19.32
CA CYS A 307 -17.25 -1.24 -18.44
C CYS A 307 -15.76 -1.05 -18.09
N ASP A 308 -15.46 0.01 -17.32
CA ASP A 308 -14.08 0.35 -16.96
C ASP A 308 -13.52 -0.64 -15.93
N ILE A 309 -12.95 -1.74 -16.42
CA ILE A 309 -12.38 -2.80 -15.57
C ILE A 309 -11.11 -2.34 -14.85
N LEU A 310 -10.48 -1.27 -15.31
CA LEU A 310 -9.28 -0.71 -14.68
C LEU A 310 -9.60 0.15 -13.47
N ARG A 311 -10.87 0.53 -13.23
CA ARG A 311 -11.29 1.50 -12.21
C ARG A 311 -10.75 1.22 -10.79
N HIS A 312 -10.65 -0.04 -10.41
CA HIS A 312 -10.18 -0.47 -9.08
C HIS A 312 -8.80 -1.13 -9.11
N VAL A 313 -8.11 -1.09 -10.25
CA VAL A 313 -6.73 -1.57 -10.36
C VAL A 313 -5.84 -0.58 -9.62
N ASP A 314 -5.09 -1.10 -8.66
CA ASP A 314 -4.27 -0.31 -7.73
C ASP A 314 -2.86 -0.88 -7.54
N VAL A 315 -2.48 -1.81 -8.40
CA VAL A 315 -1.14 -2.36 -8.48
C VAL A 315 -0.66 -2.34 -9.92
N ILE A 316 0.53 -1.78 -10.14
CA ILE A 316 1.30 -1.93 -11.36
C ILE A 316 2.73 -2.35 -11.05
N GLN A 317 3.20 -3.39 -11.74
CA GLN A 317 4.54 -3.92 -11.60
C GLN A 317 5.13 -4.24 -12.98
N MET A 318 6.42 -3.94 -13.16
CA MET A 318 7.18 -4.45 -14.30
C MET A 318 7.45 -5.94 -14.13
N GLU A 319 7.00 -6.77 -15.07
CA GLU A 319 7.22 -8.22 -15.06
C GLU A 319 8.46 -8.60 -15.87
N SER A 320 8.61 -8.04 -17.08
CA SER A 320 9.78 -8.28 -17.91
C SER A 320 10.09 -7.05 -18.76
N TYR A 321 11.37 -6.87 -19.07
CA TYR A 321 11.85 -5.77 -19.88
C TYR A 321 12.94 -6.23 -20.84
N GLN A 322 12.71 -6.01 -22.13
CA GLN A 322 13.72 -6.11 -23.18
C GLN A 322 14.04 -4.68 -23.62
N SER A 323 15.29 -4.26 -23.37
CA SER A 323 15.74 -2.88 -23.60
C SER A 323 15.30 -2.33 -24.95
N GLY A 324 14.61 -1.19 -24.95
CA GLY A 324 14.15 -0.47 -26.14
C GLY A 324 13.18 -1.24 -27.05
N THR A 325 12.67 -2.38 -26.60
CA THR A 325 11.81 -3.27 -27.38
C THR A 325 10.53 -3.57 -26.60
N VAL A 326 10.45 -4.69 -25.91
CA VAL A 326 9.20 -5.16 -25.32
C VAL A 326 9.24 -4.98 -23.81
N CYS A 327 8.20 -4.39 -23.22
CA CYS A 327 8.00 -4.41 -21.77
C CYS A 327 6.68 -5.11 -21.41
N GLN A 328 6.69 -5.92 -20.36
CA GLN A 328 5.49 -6.57 -19.84
C GLN A 328 5.16 -6.01 -18.47
N LEU A 329 3.91 -5.61 -18.31
CA LEU A 329 3.36 -5.02 -17.10
C LEU A 329 2.34 -5.98 -16.51
N LEU A 330 2.47 -6.24 -15.22
CA LEU A 330 1.43 -6.87 -14.42
C LEU A 330 0.60 -5.78 -13.75
N LEU A 331 -0.69 -5.75 -14.06
CA LEU A 331 -1.66 -4.86 -13.45
C LEU A 331 -2.63 -5.70 -12.62
N GLY A 332 -3.10 -5.19 -11.50
CA GLY A 332 -4.13 -5.88 -10.74
C GLY A 332 -4.74 -5.04 -9.65
N GLN A 333 -5.73 -5.62 -9.00
CA GLN A 333 -6.28 -5.11 -7.77
C GLN A 333 -5.67 -5.92 -6.61
N ALA A 334 -5.01 -5.23 -5.69
CA ALA A 334 -4.54 -5.82 -4.45
C ALA A 334 -5.70 -6.52 -3.74
N ASN A 335 -5.42 -7.69 -3.16
CA ASN A 335 -6.42 -8.49 -2.42
C ASN A 335 -7.60 -9.01 -3.26
N SER A 336 -7.48 -8.97 -4.59
CA SER A 336 -8.47 -9.45 -5.54
C SER A 336 -7.91 -10.56 -6.45
N LEU A 337 -8.82 -11.25 -7.14
CA LEU A 337 -8.47 -12.22 -8.19
C LEU A 337 -8.23 -11.54 -9.56
N LEU A 338 -8.47 -10.23 -9.64
CA LEU A 338 -8.34 -9.47 -10.87
C LEU A 338 -6.88 -9.10 -11.16
N TRP A 339 -6.30 -9.75 -12.17
CA TRP A 339 -4.94 -9.50 -12.66
C TRP A 339 -4.89 -9.54 -14.19
N PHE A 340 -4.08 -8.65 -14.77
CA PHE A 340 -3.88 -8.50 -16.20
C PHE A 340 -2.38 -8.51 -16.49
N ASN A 341 -2.00 -9.15 -17.60
CA ASN A 341 -0.67 -9.02 -18.15
C ASN A 341 -0.76 -8.22 -19.44
N ILE A 342 -0.10 -7.07 -19.48
CA ILE A 342 -0.09 -6.17 -20.63
C ILE A 342 1.30 -6.18 -21.22
N THR A 343 1.42 -6.66 -22.46
CA THR A 343 2.65 -6.57 -23.23
C THR A 343 2.64 -5.30 -24.09
N CYS A 344 3.64 -4.46 -23.90
CA CYS A 344 3.89 -3.24 -24.65
C CYS A 344 5.11 -3.46 -25.56
N SER A 345 5.07 -3.00 -26.80
CA SER A 345 6.17 -3.16 -27.78
C SER A 345 6.33 -1.86 -28.57
N PRO A 346 7.53 -1.47 -29.03
CA PRO A 346 7.75 -0.17 -29.61
C PRO A 346 7.16 -0.13 -31.02
N TYR A 347 6.53 0.98 -31.33
CA TYR A 347 5.83 1.17 -32.56
C TYR A 347 6.72 1.79 -33.62
N THR A 348 6.66 1.27 -34.85
CA THR A 348 7.55 1.68 -35.95
C THR A 348 6.92 2.62 -36.97
N ASN A 349 5.59 2.84 -37.01
CA ASN A 349 4.96 3.72 -38.03
C ASN A 349 3.55 4.26 -37.71
N SER A 350 3.43 5.54 -37.30
CA SER A 350 2.22 6.41 -37.20
C SER A 350 1.21 6.21 -36.04
N ARG A 351 0.98 7.27 -35.26
CA ARG A 351 0.12 7.32 -34.06
C ARG A 351 -1.30 6.76 -34.30
N GLY A 352 -1.67 5.69 -33.59
CA GLY A 352 -3.04 5.15 -33.54
C GLY A 352 -3.82 5.59 -32.31
N GLU A 353 -5.12 5.25 -32.26
CA GLU A 353 -5.95 5.39 -31.04
C GLU A 353 -5.46 4.43 -29.94
N SER A 354 -5.53 4.87 -28.67
CA SER A 354 -5.15 4.03 -27.54
C SER A 354 -6.03 2.79 -27.46
N PRO A 355 -5.45 1.58 -27.35
CA PRO A 355 -6.22 0.35 -27.24
C PRO A 355 -7.14 0.40 -26.02
N THR A 356 -8.39 -0.02 -26.22
CA THR A 356 -9.39 -0.10 -25.17
C THR A 356 -9.51 -1.55 -24.66
N ILE A 357 -9.38 -1.74 -23.35
CA ILE A 357 -9.68 -3.02 -22.71
C ILE A 357 -11.19 -3.16 -22.65
N HIS A 358 -11.71 -4.05 -23.49
CA HIS A 358 -13.09 -4.50 -23.42
C HIS A 358 -13.17 -5.77 -22.59
N PHE A 359 -14.22 -5.85 -21.77
CA PHE A 359 -14.58 -7.05 -21.07
C PHE A 359 -15.94 -7.53 -21.57
N GLU A 360 -15.94 -8.64 -22.30
CA GLU A 360 -17.15 -9.33 -22.72
C GLU A 360 -17.46 -10.43 -21.73
N LEU A 361 -18.44 -10.19 -20.86
CA LEU A 361 -19.06 -11.28 -20.11
C LEU A 361 -19.87 -12.11 -21.11
N PRO A 362 -19.66 -13.44 -21.24
CA PRO A 362 -20.56 -14.26 -22.01
C PRO A 362 -21.96 -14.07 -21.43
N LEU A 363 -22.83 -13.43 -22.21
CA LEU A 363 -24.08 -12.87 -21.71
C LEU A 363 -25.19 -13.91 -21.61
N GLU A 364 -25.07 -15.08 -22.22
CA GLU A 364 -26.29 -15.86 -22.49
C GLU A 364 -26.38 -17.30 -22.00
N ASN A 365 -25.31 -18.07 -21.72
CA ASN A 365 -25.54 -19.52 -21.46
C ASN A 365 -24.64 -20.22 -20.41
N ALA A 366 -23.74 -19.52 -19.70
CA ALA A 366 -22.77 -20.20 -18.81
C ALA A 366 -23.12 -20.14 -17.30
N TYR A 367 -24.14 -19.39 -16.91
CA TYR A 367 -24.65 -19.37 -15.53
C TYR A 367 -26.15 -19.62 -15.57
N GLY A 368 -26.52 -20.87 -15.89
CA GLY A 368 -27.83 -21.37 -15.50
C GLY A 368 -27.95 -21.23 -13.99
N ASP A 369 -28.97 -20.52 -13.55
CA ASP A 369 -29.35 -20.33 -12.15
C ASP A 369 -28.22 -19.82 -11.24
N ILE A 370 -27.91 -18.51 -11.32
CA ILE A 370 -27.67 -17.81 -10.05
C ILE A 370 -29.05 -17.72 -9.41
N PRO A 371 -29.35 -18.47 -8.34
CA PRO A 371 -30.69 -18.49 -7.77
C PRO A 371 -31.07 -17.07 -7.39
N GLN A 372 -32.20 -16.59 -7.93
CA GLN A 372 -32.90 -15.44 -7.37
C GLN A 372 -33.30 -15.83 -5.94
N GLY A 373 -32.44 -15.53 -4.97
CA GLY A 373 -32.61 -15.98 -3.60
C GLY A 373 -31.51 -16.87 -3.05
N LEU A 374 -30.24 -16.67 -3.42
CA LEU A 374 -29.22 -16.84 -2.39
C LEU A 374 -29.39 -15.68 -1.40
N PRO A 375 -29.78 -15.91 -0.14
CA PRO A 375 -29.51 -14.94 0.89
C PRO A 375 -27.99 -14.85 0.92
N ILE A 376 -27.44 -13.72 0.49
CA ILE A 376 -26.03 -13.40 0.67
C ILE A 376 -25.83 -13.05 2.15
N SER A 377 -26.11 -14.02 3.02
CA SER A 377 -25.65 -14.08 4.40
C SER A 377 -24.32 -14.82 4.50
N GLN A 378 -23.87 -15.46 3.41
CA GLN A 378 -22.66 -16.28 3.33
C GLN A 378 -21.81 -16.07 2.05
N VAL A 379 -21.90 -14.92 1.38
CA VAL A 379 -20.62 -14.33 0.94
C VAL A 379 -20.00 -13.91 2.25
N ARG A 380 -19.27 -14.83 2.90
CA ARG A 380 -18.26 -14.43 3.88
C ARG A 380 -17.48 -13.37 3.13
N THR A 381 -17.73 -12.13 3.50
CA THR A 381 -16.86 -10.99 3.24
C THR A 381 -15.48 -11.59 3.35
N ARG A 382 -14.79 -11.77 2.21
CA ARG A 382 -13.37 -12.02 2.29
C ARG A 382 -12.89 -10.85 3.13
N PRO A 383 -12.30 -11.06 4.32
CA PRO A 383 -11.51 -10.00 4.91
C PRO A 383 -10.44 -9.79 3.86
N SER A 384 -10.60 -8.76 3.04
CA SER A 384 -9.54 -8.21 2.21
C SER A 384 -8.30 -8.17 3.10
N MET A 385 -7.18 -8.72 2.64
CA MET A 385 -5.92 -8.77 3.40
C MET A 385 -5.38 -7.35 3.66
N GLY A 386 -6.01 -6.65 4.61
CA GLY A 386 -6.10 -5.20 4.61
C GLY A 386 -7.34 -4.76 3.84
N ASN A 387 -8.45 -4.62 4.55
CA ASN A 387 -9.47 -3.68 4.13
C ASN A 387 -8.84 -2.29 4.34
N PRO A 388 -8.51 -1.50 3.30
CA PRO A 388 -8.22 -0.09 3.53
C PRO A 388 -9.45 0.56 4.21
N LEU A 389 -10.64 0.08 3.86
CA LEU A 389 -11.90 0.38 4.51
C LEU A 389 -12.08 -0.53 5.74
N GLY A 390 -11.22 -0.43 6.75
CA GLY A 390 -11.28 -1.27 7.96
C GLY A 390 -12.73 -1.47 8.44
N ASP A 391 -13.25 -2.71 8.38
CA ASP A 391 -14.37 -3.09 9.23
C ASP A 391 -13.96 -2.71 10.64
N GLY A 392 -14.87 -2.05 11.36
CA GLY A 392 -14.63 -1.56 12.72
C GLY A 392 -14.26 -2.66 13.73
N SER A 393 -13.98 -3.88 13.24
CA SER A 393 -13.48 -5.06 13.93
C SER A 393 -11.95 -5.22 13.88
N ASN A 394 -11.17 -4.31 13.26
CA ASN A 394 -9.73 -4.22 13.57
C ASN A 394 -9.48 -3.62 14.97
N LEU A 395 -10.26 -4.05 15.96
CA LEU A 395 -9.85 -4.09 17.36
C LEU A 395 -8.73 -5.11 17.39
N TRP A 396 -7.50 -4.59 17.30
CA TRP A 396 -6.36 -5.43 17.60
C TRP A 396 -6.54 -5.89 19.05
N PRO A 397 -6.06 -7.09 19.42
CA PRO A 397 -6.04 -7.43 20.83
C PRO A 397 -5.18 -6.38 21.54
N ILE A 398 -5.86 -5.44 22.23
CA ILE A 398 -5.25 -4.50 23.16
C ILE A 398 -4.33 -5.35 24.03
N PRO A 399 -3.02 -5.09 24.07
CA PRO A 399 -2.16 -5.70 25.07
C PRO A 399 -2.86 -5.51 26.42
N ARG A 400 -3.29 -6.62 27.05
CA ARG A 400 -4.19 -6.59 28.22
C ARG A 400 -3.62 -5.81 29.41
N ASP A 401 -2.34 -5.46 29.34
CA ASP A 401 -1.58 -4.78 30.37
C ASP A 401 -1.23 -3.31 30.01
N LEU A 402 -1.77 -2.76 28.92
CA LEU A 402 -1.66 -1.33 28.67
C LEU A 402 -2.69 -0.58 29.52
N PRO A 403 -2.28 0.35 30.41
CA PRO A 403 -3.21 1.11 31.21
C PRO A 403 -4.15 1.89 30.28
N MET A 404 -5.46 1.68 30.43
CA MET A 404 -6.47 2.57 29.86
C MET A 404 -6.27 3.95 30.47
N LEU A 405 -5.54 4.82 29.76
CA LEU A 405 -5.54 6.24 30.05
C LEU A 405 -6.88 6.80 29.53
N VAL A 406 -7.84 6.93 30.44
CA VAL A 406 -8.93 7.87 30.25
C VAL A 406 -8.30 9.25 30.33
N PRO A 407 -8.41 10.12 29.31
CA PRO A 407 -7.94 11.49 29.45
C PRO A 407 -8.74 12.10 30.60
N THR A 408 -8.09 12.41 31.72
CA THR A 408 -8.76 12.86 32.94
C THR A 408 -9.42 14.24 32.80
N ASP A 409 -9.09 14.98 31.73
CA ASP A 409 -9.37 16.40 31.62
C ASP A 409 -9.91 16.82 30.23
N LEU A 410 -10.71 15.98 29.57
CA LEU A 410 -11.46 16.44 28.40
C LEU A 410 -12.40 17.60 28.79
N PRO A 411 -12.63 18.59 27.90
CA PRO A 411 -13.56 19.67 28.20
C PRO A 411 -14.96 19.13 28.49
N ALA A 412 -15.70 19.74 29.42
CA ALA A 412 -16.98 19.23 29.90
C ALA A 412 -18.08 19.02 28.83
N HIS A 413 -17.93 19.63 27.64
CA HIS A 413 -18.86 19.48 26.51
C HIS A 413 -18.46 18.36 25.53
N TRP A 414 -17.34 17.69 25.78
CA TRP A 414 -16.91 16.53 25.02
C TRP A 414 -17.57 15.27 25.56
N ILE A 415 -17.82 14.35 24.65
CA ILE A 415 -18.38 13.05 24.94
C ILE A 415 -17.21 12.06 24.97
N SER A 416 -17.03 11.39 26.11
CA SER A 416 -16.05 10.32 26.31
C SER A 416 -16.74 8.97 26.55
N ASP A 417 -15.96 7.90 26.45
CA ASP A 417 -16.32 6.55 26.91
C ASP A 417 -17.64 6.00 26.33
N GLU A 418 -18.60 5.64 27.18
CA GLU A 418 -19.76 4.79 26.85
C GLU A 418 -20.74 5.41 25.82
N ASN A 419 -20.73 6.74 25.65
CA ASN A 419 -21.64 7.44 24.74
C ASN A 419 -21.02 7.78 23.38
N LEU A 420 -19.84 7.24 23.06
CA LEU A 420 -19.18 7.47 21.77
C LEU A 420 -19.93 6.80 20.59
N ASP A 421 -20.81 5.86 20.87
CA ASP A 421 -21.66 5.17 19.89
C ASP A 421 -22.59 6.12 19.14
N ILE A 422 -22.98 7.26 19.72
CA ILE A 422 -23.79 8.27 19.03
C ILE A 422 -23.06 8.88 17.82
N PHE A 423 -21.72 8.83 17.80
CA PHE A 423 -20.89 9.29 16.69
C PHE A 423 -20.58 8.18 15.69
N ALA A 424 -21.19 6.99 15.82
CA ALA A 424 -20.90 5.86 14.96
C ALA A 424 -21.06 6.20 13.48
N SER A 425 -22.04 7.01 13.08
CA SER A 425 -22.23 7.40 11.67
C SER A 425 -21.13 8.36 11.16
N SER A 426 -20.73 9.37 11.94
CA SER A 426 -19.62 10.28 11.62
C SER A 426 -18.26 9.57 11.64
N TYR A 427 -18.11 8.56 12.50
CA TYR A 427 -16.91 7.74 12.65
C TYR A 427 -16.80 6.66 11.57
N THR A 428 -17.86 5.90 11.33
CA THR A 428 -17.89 4.71 10.44
C THR A 428 -18.49 4.98 9.05
N GLY A 429 -18.99 6.19 8.77
CA GLY A 429 -19.67 6.54 7.53
C GLY A 429 -18.77 6.47 6.30
N ARG A 430 -18.53 5.27 5.76
CA ARG A 430 -17.63 5.07 4.63
C ARG A 430 -18.13 5.77 3.36
N PRO A 431 -17.22 6.23 2.49
CA PRO A 431 -15.75 6.29 2.64
C PRO A 431 -15.26 7.58 3.36
N TRP A 432 -16.16 8.52 3.68
CA TRP A 432 -15.83 9.88 4.14
C TRP A 432 -15.88 10.07 5.67
N GLY A 433 -16.14 8.99 6.40
CA GLY A 433 -16.20 8.96 7.86
C GLY A 433 -14.82 9.10 8.46
N ALA A 434 -14.77 9.66 9.67
CA ALA A 434 -13.54 10.09 10.32
C ALA A 434 -12.48 8.98 10.44
N ALA A 435 -12.88 7.74 10.75
CA ALA A 435 -11.95 6.62 10.84
C ALA A 435 -11.28 6.33 9.48
N CYS A 436 -12.08 6.35 8.42
CA CYS A 436 -11.61 6.10 7.06
C CYS A 436 -10.69 7.22 6.59
N VAL A 437 -11.05 8.47 6.88
CA VAL A 437 -10.24 9.66 6.58
C VAL A 437 -8.88 9.61 7.28
N VAL A 438 -8.84 9.28 8.58
CA VAL A 438 -7.58 9.18 9.32
C VAL A 438 -6.71 8.04 8.78
N ARG A 439 -7.31 6.88 8.48
CA ARG A 439 -6.56 5.71 7.99
C ARG A 439 -6.08 5.83 6.55
N LEU A 440 -6.96 6.26 5.64
CA LEU A 440 -6.69 6.30 4.20
C LEU A 440 -6.23 7.65 3.72
N GLY A 441 -6.84 8.72 4.23
CA GLY A 441 -6.46 10.09 3.91
C GLY A 441 -5.17 10.50 4.59
N PHE A 442 -5.02 10.26 5.89
CA PHE A 442 -3.81 10.62 6.64
C PHE A 442 -2.88 9.43 6.91
N GLY A 443 -3.10 8.28 6.27
CA GLY A 443 -2.17 7.15 6.28
C GLY A 443 -1.95 6.49 7.65
N VAL A 444 -2.79 6.77 8.67
CA VAL A 444 -2.58 6.21 10.01
C VAL A 444 -2.87 4.71 10.00
N SER A 445 -1.79 3.95 10.02
CA SER A 445 -1.80 2.49 9.90
C SER A 445 -1.81 1.78 11.25
N SER A 446 -1.63 2.51 12.35
CA SER A 446 -1.68 1.98 13.72
C SER A 446 -3.12 1.71 14.18
N GLU A 447 -3.25 1.04 15.32
CA GLU A 447 -4.54 0.92 16.00
C GLU A 447 -5.02 2.29 16.49
N LEU A 448 -6.31 2.57 16.31
CA LEU A 448 -6.92 3.83 16.73
C LEU A 448 -7.96 3.51 17.80
N ILE A 449 -7.76 4.04 19.00
CA ILE A 449 -8.75 3.98 20.07
C ILE A 449 -9.41 5.35 20.15
N LEU A 450 -10.71 5.42 19.87
CA LEU A 450 -11.47 6.68 20.01
C LEU A 450 -11.60 7.00 21.49
N ARG A 451 -11.20 8.21 21.89
CA ARG A 451 -11.12 8.64 23.29
C ARG A 451 -12.09 9.76 23.62
N GLY A 452 -12.43 10.58 22.63
CA GLY A 452 -13.41 11.65 22.80
C GLY A 452 -13.91 12.19 21.47
N ALA A 453 -15.11 12.75 21.49
CA ALA A 453 -15.67 13.47 20.35
C ALA A 453 -16.51 14.66 20.80
N HIS A 454 -16.61 15.66 19.94
CA HIS A 454 -17.48 16.80 20.09
C HIS A 454 -18.09 17.18 18.73
N ALA A 455 -19.38 17.52 18.71
CA ALA A 455 -20.00 18.13 17.55
C ALA A 455 -20.98 19.23 17.98
N ASP A 456 -21.00 20.32 17.22
CA ASP A 456 -21.88 21.46 17.43
C ASP A 456 -22.90 21.66 16.29
N GLY A 457 -22.91 20.75 15.31
CA GLY A 457 -23.76 20.76 14.13
C GLY A 457 -23.12 21.39 12.89
N PHE A 458 -22.05 22.18 13.06
CA PHE A 458 -21.26 22.75 11.96
C PHE A 458 -19.91 22.06 11.84
N THR A 459 -19.39 21.58 12.96
CA THR A 459 -18.08 20.95 13.05
C THR A 459 -18.17 19.69 13.87
N THR A 460 -17.32 18.72 13.53
CA THR A 460 -17.09 17.52 14.32
C THR A 460 -15.60 17.43 14.65
N THR A 461 -15.26 17.36 15.93
CA THR A 461 -13.88 17.13 16.39
C THR A 461 -13.79 15.77 17.07
N LEU A 462 -12.78 14.98 16.71
CA LEU A 462 -12.54 13.65 17.25
C LEU A 462 -11.10 13.52 17.76
N LEU A 463 -10.93 12.79 18.86
CA LEU A 463 -9.65 12.52 19.50
C LEU A 463 -9.43 11.01 19.62
N TRP A 464 -8.28 10.54 19.15
CA TRP A 464 -7.83 9.15 19.29
C TRP A 464 -6.49 9.07 20.02
N SER A 465 -6.21 7.89 20.55
CA SER A 465 -4.88 7.47 20.95
C SER A 465 -4.43 6.24 20.17
N THR A 466 -3.15 6.16 19.82
CA THR A 466 -2.48 4.94 19.36
C THR A 466 -1.33 4.58 20.30
N PRO A 467 -1.14 3.31 20.68
CA PRO A 467 0.00 2.90 21.49
C PRO A 467 1.31 3.03 20.70
N THR A 468 2.38 3.40 21.40
CA THR A 468 3.74 3.52 20.86
C THR A 468 4.75 2.91 21.84
N PRO A 469 5.98 2.60 21.41
CA PRO A 469 7.02 2.14 22.34
C PRO A 469 7.35 3.14 23.47
N ALA A 470 7.04 4.43 23.27
CA ALA A 470 7.26 5.50 24.23
C ALA A 470 6.01 5.85 25.07
N GLY A 471 4.88 5.15 24.88
CA GLY A 471 3.61 5.44 25.54
C GLY A 471 2.47 5.51 24.54
N TYR A 472 1.99 6.72 24.25
CA TYR A 472 0.90 6.95 23.31
C TYR A 472 1.16 8.14 22.40
N ARG A 473 0.62 8.07 21.19
CA ARG A 473 0.46 9.24 20.31
C ARG A 473 -1.02 9.61 20.28
N TRP A 474 -1.30 10.86 20.56
CA TRP A 474 -2.64 11.44 20.48
C TRP A 474 -2.85 12.01 19.08
N ILE A 475 -4.02 11.75 18.51
CA ILE A 475 -4.40 12.14 17.15
C ILE A 475 -5.72 12.88 17.22
N THR A 476 -5.80 14.03 16.57
CA THR A 476 -7.02 14.83 16.49
C THR A 476 -7.40 15.08 15.04
N LEU A 477 -8.70 14.97 14.75
CA LEU A 477 -9.30 15.31 13.47
C LEU A 477 -10.42 16.31 13.73
N PHE A 478 -10.34 17.45 13.06
CA PHE A 478 -11.45 18.38 12.92
C PHE A 478 -12.06 18.20 11.53
N VAL A 479 -13.39 18.19 11.48
CA VAL A 479 -14.20 18.04 10.27
C VAL A 479 -15.13 19.25 10.20
N ASP A 480 -15.03 20.02 9.13
CA ASP A 480 -15.99 21.05 8.78
C ASP A 480 -17.17 20.41 8.03
N GLU A 481 -18.35 20.40 8.64
CA GLU A 481 -19.54 19.78 8.04
C GLU A 481 -20.20 20.68 6.98
N GLU A 482 -19.84 21.96 6.92
CA GLU A 482 -20.33 22.89 5.90
C GLU A 482 -19.57 22.73 4.56
N VAL A 483 -18.34 22.23 4.62
CA VAL A 483 -17.51 21.97 3.43
C VAL A 483 -17.90 20.64 2.78
N GLU A 484 -18.00 20.64 1.44
CA GLU A 484 -18.39 19.48 0.65
C GLU A 484 -17.49 18.25 0.89
N LYS A 485 -18.11 17.07 0.91
CA LYS A 485 -17.41 15.78 0.96
C LYS A 485 -16.49 15.65 -0.26
N GLY A 486 -15.20 15.46 -0.03
CA GLY A 486 -14.19 15.37 -1.08
C GLY A 486 -13.26 16.57 -1.18
N SER A 487 -13.60 17.70 -0.55
CA SER A 487 -12.65 18.80 -0.42
C SER A 487 -11.56 18.45 0.62
N PRO A 488 -10.26 18.59 0.30
CA PRO A 488 -9.19 18.47 1.29
C PRO A 488 -9.33 19.45 2.45
N ASP A 489 -9.86 20.64 2.19
CA ASP A 489 -10.03 21.72 3.17
C ASP A 489 -11.07 21.40 4.25
N ARG A 490 -11.88 20.35 4.04
CA ARG A 490 -12.85 19.84 5.01
C ARG A 490 -12.19 19.31 6.29
N TYR A 491 -10.93 18.87 6.21
CA TYR A 491 -10.29 18.09 7.26
C TYR A 491 -9.01 18.75 7.77
N ILE A 492 -8.91 18.91 9.09
CA ILE A 492 -7.67 19.33 9.76
C ILE A 492 -7.22 18.20 10.66
N PHE A 493 -6.00 17.70 10.41
CA PHE A 493 -5.40 16.59 11.15
C PHE A 493 -4.17 17.04 11.93
N ARG A 494 -4.07 16.66 13.20
CA ARG A 494 -2.92 16.92 14.07
C ARG A 494 -2.60 15.71 14.93
N TYR A 495 -1.37 15.64 15.41
CA TYR A 495 -0.94 14.62 16.36
C TYR A 495 0.17 15.13 17.27
N THR A 496 0.34 14.47 18.41
CA THR A 496 1.44 14.73 19.35
C THR A 496 1.80 13.46 20.12
N ASP A 497 3.07 13.35 20.50
CA ASP A 497 3.59 12.29 21.39
C ASP A 497 3.67 12.75 22.86
N CYS A 498 3.18 13.96 23.17
CA CYS A 498 3.06 14.42 24.55
C CYS A 498 2.12 13.51 25.34
N GLU A 499 2.39 13.30 26.64
CA GLU A 499 1.52 12.49 27.50
C GLU A 499 0.10 13.08 27.62
N ASP A 500 -0.03 14.40 27.51
CA ASP A 500 -1.29 15.13 27.64
C ASP A 500 -2.07 15.24 26.31
N ALA A 501 -3.26 14.63 26.29
CA ALA A 501 -4.19 14.67 25.16
C ALA A 501 -4.65 16.08 24.78
N MET A 502 -4.69 17.02 25.74
CA MET A 502 -5.12 18.40 25.50
C MET A 502 -4.16 19.15 24.60
N VAL A 503 -2.88 18.77 24.57
CA VAL A 503 -1.90 19.33 23.63
C VAL A 503 -2.34 19.03 22.19
N ALA A 504 -2.82 17.81 21.91
CA ALA A 504 -3.29 17.43 20.57
C ALA A 504 -4.47 18.29 20.10
N LEU A 505 -5.36 18.66 21.03
CA LEU A 505 -6.50 19.53 20.76
C LEU A 505 -6.06 20.98 20.56
N GLY A 506 -5.12 21.48 21.38
CA GLY A 506 -4.55 22.81 21.23
C GLY A 506 -3.93 23.04 19.85
N LEU A 507 -3.24 22.03 19.30
CA LEU A 507 -2.61 22.07 17.98
C LEU A 507 -3.58 22.30 16.81
N LEU A 508 -4.87 22.02 16.97
CA LEU A 508 -5.88 22.32 15.95
C LEU A 508 -6.05 23.83 15.73
N PHE A 509 -5.83 24.63 16.77
CA PHE A 509 -6.01 26.08 16.77
C PHE A 509 -4.70 26.85 16.58
N GLU A 510 -3.57 26.15 16.52
CA GLU A 510 -2.27 26.75 16.28
C GLU A 510 -2.02 26.99 14.78
N ASN A 511 -1.44 28.15 14.48
CA ASN A 511 -0.92 28.46 13.15
C ASN A 511 0.40 27.72 12.89
N VAL A 512 0.28 26.46 12.49
CA VAL A 512 1.43 25.63 12.09
C VAL A 512 1.76 25.90 10.61
N PRO A 513 3.05 26.06 10.23
CA PRO A 513 3.44 26.17 8.83
C PRO A 513 2.93 24.97 8.01
N SER A 514 2.42 25.21 6.81
CA SER A 514 1.85 24.16 5.94
C SER A 514 2.82 23.01 5.65
N THR A 515 4.13 23.29 5.61
CA THR A 515 5.19 22.28 5.42
C THR A 515 5.36 21.30 6.57
N LYS A 516 4.77 21.58 7.74
CA LYS A 516 4.75 20.71 8.92
C LYS A 516 3.37 20.07 9.15
N ILE A 517 2.40 20.38 8.29
CA ILE A 517 1.05 19.81 8.37
C ILE A 517 0.98 18.66 7.39
N LYS A 518 0.62 17.48 7.90
CA LYS A 518 0.29 16.34 7.04
C LYS A 518 -1.00 16.67 6.29
N ALA A 519 -0.90 16.79 4.97
CA ALA A 519 -2.05 17.03 4.11
C ALA A 519 -2.85 15.73 3.88
N LEU A 520 -4.13 15.88 3.55
CA LEU A 520 -4.98 14.76 3.18
C LEU A 520 -4.50 14.13 1.86
N HIS A 521 -4.38 12.80 1.81
CA HIS A 521 -3.98 12.09 0.60
C HIS A 521 -4.97 12.37 -0.53
N PRO A 522 -4.52 12.88 -1.69
CA PRO A 522 -5.40 13.32 -2.77
C PRO A 522 -6.18 12.18 -3.43
N ASP A 523 -5.57 10.99 -3.52
CA ASP A 523 -6.14 9.87 -4.29
C ASP A 523 -6.96 8.84 -3.46
N ARG A 524 -6.57 8.55 -2.21
CA ARG A 524 -7.06 7.36 -1.47
C ARG A 524 -8.55 7.38 -1.13
N LEU A 525 -9.09 8.54 -0.77
CA LEU A 525 -10.52 8.65 -0.46
C LEU A 525 -11.38 8.60 -1.72
N GLN A 526 -10.87 9.12 -2.84
CA GLN A 526 -11.54 8.99 -4.14
C GLN A 526 -11.58 7.53 -4.61
N GLN A 527 -10.48 6.80 -4.41
CA GLN A 527 -10.44 5.35 -4.66
C GLN A 527 -11.46 4.61 -3.79
N ALA A 528 -11.50 4.90 -2.50
CA ALA A 528 -12.46 4.30 -1.57
C ALA A 528 -13.92 4.60 -1.94
N ASP A 529 -14.22 5.82 -2.37
CA ASP A 529 -15.53 6.24 -2.87
C ASP A 529 -15.93 5.53 -4.16
N ALA A 530 -15.01 5.37 -5.10
CA ALA A 530 -15.25 4.61 -6.31
C ALA A 530 -15.62 3.14 -6.00
N VAL A 531 -14.92 2.52 -5.04
CA VAL A 531 -15.21 1.15 -4.59
C VAL A 531 -16.58 1.07 -3.92
N GLN A 532 -16.90 2.01 -3.01
CA GLN A 532 -18.19 2.04 -2.32
C GLN A 532 -19.35 2.18 -3.32
N ARG A 533 -19.24 3.07 -4.32
CA ARG A 533 -20.26 3.23 -5.36
C ARG A 533 -20.54 1.92 -6.13
N ASP A 534 -19.49 1.16 -6.44
CA ASP A 534 -19.66 -0.13 -7.12
C ASP A 534 -20.21 -1.21 -6.18
N PHE A 535 -19.83 -1.19 -4.91
CA PHE A 535 -20.40 -2.07 -3.89
C PHE A 535 -21.91 -1.82 -3.72
N ASP A 536 -22.33 -0.56 -3.60
CA ASP A 536 -23.74 -0.17 -3.52
C ASP A 536 -24.51 -0.57 -4.77
N THR A 537 -23.90 -0.35 -5.95
CA THR A 537 -24.49 -0.77 -7.22
C THR A 537 -24.69 -2.28 -7.26
N ALA A 538 -23.68 -3.06 -6.88
CA ALA A 538 -23.70 -4.52 -6.89
C ALA A 538 -24.76 -5.10 -5.95
N ASN A 539 -24.92 -4.52 -4.77
CA ASN A 539 -25.86 -4.98 -3.73
C ASN A 539 -27.27 -4.40 -3.87
N SER A 540 -27.47 -3.40 -4.74
CA SER A 540 -28.78 -2.78 -4.93
C SER A 540 -29.73 -3.68 -5.71
N ASN A 541 -30.89 -3.96 -5.12
CA ASN A 541 -31.98 -4.68 -5.80
C ASN A 541 -32.61 -3.86 -6.94
N THR A 542 -32.47 -2.53 -6.93
CA THR A 542 -33.06 -1.63 -7.94
C THR A 542 -32.16 -1.41 -9.15
N SER A 543 -30.88 -1.76 -9.07
CA SER A 543 -29.94 -1.68 -10.19
C SER A 543 -30.25 -2.72 -11.27
N GLU A 544 -30.03 -2.37 -12.54
CA GLU A 544 -30.15 -3.32 -13.65
C GLU A 544 -29.18 -4.52 -13.46
N PRO A 545 -29.58 -5.76 -13.84
CA PRO A 545 -28.72 -6.93 -13.71
C PRO A 545 -27.35 -6.78 -14.41
N SER A 546 -27.33 -6.09 -15.56
CA SER A 546 -26.11 -5.79 -16.32
C SER A 546 -25.16 -4.88 -15.53
N ALA A 547 -25.68 -3.84 -14.89
CA ALA A 547 -24.93 -2.89 -14.07
C ALA A 547 -24.35 -3.57 -12.82
N ARG A 548 -25.14 -4.41 -12.14
CA ARG A 548 -24.66 -5.23 -11.01
C ARG A 548 -23.52 -6.15 -11.41
N LYS A 549 -23.66 -6.86 -12.53
CA LYS A 549 -22.65 -7.81 -13.03
C LYS A 549 -21.34 -7.10 -13.37
N LYS A 550 -21.40 -5.90 -13.98
CA LYS A 550 -20.22 -5.06 -14.23
C LYS A 550 -19.56 -4.59 -12.93
N ALA A 551 -20.34 -4.19 -11.94
CA ALA A 551 -19.82 -3.80 -10.63
C ALA A 551 -19.09 -4.97 -9.93
N TYR A 552 -19.68 -6.16 -9.91
CA TYR A 552 -19.02 -7.38 -9.40
C TYR A 552 -17.71 -7.71 -10.14
N ALA A 553 -17.68 -7.51 -11.47
CA ALA A 553 -16.47 -7.71 -12.26
C ALA A 553 -15.38 -6.71 -11.90
N ARG A 554 -15.71 -5.41 -11.80
CA ARG A 554 -14.78 -4.35 -11.40
C ARG A 554 -14.21 -4.58 -9.99
N LEU A 555 -15.04 -5.05 -9.07
CA LEU A 555 -14.62 -5.39 -7.70
C LEU A 555 -13.81 -6.70 -7.63
N GLY A 556 -13.65 -7.41 -8.76
CA GLY A 556 -12.93 -8.69 -8.83
C GLY A 556 -13.58 -9.82 -8.02
N LEU A 557 -14.90 -9.76 -7.83
CA LEU A 557 -15.67 -10.70 -7.01
C LEU A 557 -16.23 -11.89 -7.82
N LEU A 558 -15.98 -11.94 -9.12
CA LEU A 558 -16.46 -13.02 -9.98
C LEU A 558 -15.41 -14.15 -10.09
N PRO A 559 -15.66 -15.36 -9.57
CA PRO A 559 -14.76 -16.49 -9.71
C PRO A 559 -14.70 -16.97 -11.17
N GLY A 560 -13.50 -17.36 -11.62
CA GLY A 560 -13.30 -17.91 -12.97
C GLY A 560 -13.20 -16.87 -14.10
N LEU A 561 -13.06 -15.58 -13.77
CA LEU A 561 -12.77 -14.55 -14.77
C LEU A 561 -11.39 -14.80 -15.40
N GLN A 562 -11.36 -15.37 -16.61
CA GLN A 562 -10.19 -15.28 -17.48
C GLN A 562 -10.36 -14.06 -18.37
N VAL A 563 -9.69 -12.95 -18.03
CA VAL A 563 -9.52 -11.85 -18.98
C VAL A 563 -8.39 -12.25 -19.92
N ARG A 564 -8.74 -12.83 -21.07
CA ARG A 564 -7.79 -13.01 -22.17
C ARG A 564 -7.88 -11.80 -23.08
N GLY A 565 -6.95 -10.88 -22.89
CA GLY A 565 -6.66 -9.84 -23.86
C GLY A 565 -5.27 -10.07 -24.42
N THR A 566 -5.16 -10.67 -25.61
CA THR A 566 -3.95 -10.52 -26.43
C THR A 566 -4.11 -9.22 -27.18
N PHE A 567 -3.53 -8.16 -26.64
CA PHE A 567 -3.51 -6.87 -27.31
C PHE A 567 -2.30 -6.84 -28.25
N HIS A 568 -2.57 -6.77 -29.55
CA HIS A 568 -1.55 -6.47 -30.54
C HIS A 568 -1.63 -4.97 -30.84
N ASN A 569 -0.48 -4.28 -30.63
CA ASN A 569 -0.16 -2.84 -30.78
C ASN A 569 -0.22 -2.04 -29.45
N GLY A 570 0.75 -1.23 -29.03
CA GLY A 570 2.03 -0.75 -29.57
C GLY A 570 2.35 0.61 -28.92
N VAL A 571 3.46 0.74 -28.19
CA VAL A 571 3.95 1.98 -27.52
C VAL A 571 4.71 2.87 -28.49
#